data_AF-A0A1G7WDB0-F1
#
_entry.id   AF-A0A1G7WDB0-F1
#
_cell.length_a   1.000
_cell.length_b   1.000
_cell.length_c   1.000
_cell.angle_alpha   90.00
_cell.angle_beta   90.00
_cell.angle_gamma   90.00
#
_symmetry.space_group_name_H-M   'P 1'
#
loop_
_entity.id
_entity.type
_entity.pdbx_description
1 polymer ?
#
loop_
_entity_poly.entity_id
_entity_poly.type
_entity_poly.pdbx_seq_one_letter_code
_entity_poly.pdbx_strand_id
1 'polypeptide(L)'
;MFKHITVILISLPVLAYWLIFSPIIPEKKLDKAFYTYSDDGKWKIAEYRVQPTTPISFIQYWQEKKYIVLYNKNDEYTGQSTPFCYQSLFDYNVVFPGDNLDKMSFLPDECDYNIPAKNPKWWSKIIKYRLSL
;
A
#
# COMPACT_ATOMS: atom_id res chain seq x y z
N MET A 1 -35.38 12.48 14.83
CA MET A 1 -35.16 11.09 14.36
C MET A 1 -34.37 11.03 13.05
N PHE A 2 -34.80 11.69 11.97
CA PHE A 2 -34.09 11.67 10.67
C PHE A 2 -32.63 12.14 10.71
N LYS A 3 -32.31 13.23 11.43
CA LYS A 3 -30.92 13.73 11.55
C LYS A 3 -29.95 12.69 12.11
N HIS A 4 -30.37 11.86 13.08
CA HIS A 4 -29.53 10.81 13.66
C HIS A 4 -29.31 9.65 12.68
N ILE A 5 -30.32 9.28 11.89
CA ILE A 5 -30.21 8.24 10.86
C ILE A 5 -29.23 8.69 9.77
N THR A 6 -29.32 9.94 9.30
CA THR A 6 -28.39 10.49 8.30
C THR A 6 -26.96 10.54 8.82
N VAL A 7 -26.76 10.96 10.07
CA VAL A 7 -25.42 10.97 10.70
C VAL A 7 -24.83 9.56 10.76
N ILE A 8 -25.61 8.56 11.15
CA ILE A 8 -25.15 7.16 11.20
C ILE A 8 -24.81 6.63 9.80
N LEU A 9 -25.64 6.93 8.80
CA LEU A 9 -25.43 6.49 7.41
C LEU A 9 -24.14 7.03 6.80
N ILE A 10 -23.74 8.24 7.19
CA ILE A 10 -22.50 8.87 6.72
C ILE A 10 -21.31 8.46 7.59
N SER A 11 -21.49 8.32 8.91
CA SER A 11 -20.39 8.02 9.81
C SER A 11 -19.85 6.59 9.66
N LEU A 12 -20.71 5.62 9.37
CA LEU A 12 -20.31 4.22 9.14
C LEU A 12 -19.28 4.06 8.00
N PRO A 13 -19.54 4.53 6.76
CA PRO A 13 -18.57 4.40 5.68
C PRO A 13 -17.31 5.24 5.91
N VAL A 14 -17.42 6.40 6.56
CA VAL A 14 -16.25 7.21 6.94
C VAL A 14 -15.39 6.47 7.97
N LEU A 15 -16.01 5.84 8.96
CA LEU A 15 -15.32 5.05 9.97
C LEU A 15 -14.68 3.80 9.34
N ALA A 16 -15.39 3.09 8.46
CA ALA A 16 -14.85 1.94 7.74
C ALA A 16 -13.65 2.34 6.86
N TYR A 17 -13.77 3.47 6.14
CA TYR A 17 -12.65 4.03 5.37
C TYR A 17 -11.45 4.34 6.28
N TRP A 18 -11.70 5.00 7.41
CA TRP A 18 -10.64 5.32 8.37
C TRP A 18 -9.98 4.06 8.95
N LEU A 19 -10.76 3.04 9.32
CA LEU A 19 -10.24 1.79 9.87
C LEU A 19 -9.36 1.02 8.88
N ILE A 20 -9.75 0.98 7.60
CA ILE A 20 -9.09 0.16 6.58
C ILE A 20 -7.90 0.89 5.94
N PHE A 21 -8.07 2.16 5.59
CA PHE A 21 -7.12 2.86 4.73
C PHE A 21 -6.16 3.77 5.48
N SER A 22 -6.58 4.43 6.56
CA SER A 22 -5.71 5.36 7.29
C SER A 22 -4.34 4.76 7.68
N PRO A 23 -4.24 3.46 8.04
CA PRO A 23 -2.94 2.88 8.41
C PRO A 23 -1.98 2.67 7.25
N ILE A 24 -2.47 2.63 6.01
CA ILE A 24 -1.73 2.14 4.85
C ILE A 24 -1.66 3.14 3.70
N ILE A 25 -1.91 4.42 3.97
CA ILE A 25 -1.64 5.46 2.98
C ILE A 25 -0.18 5.88 3.08
N PRO A 26 0.59 5.76 1.98
CA PRO A 26 2.00 6.14 2.01
C PRO A 26 2.15 7.63 2.22
N GLU A 27 2.85 7.99 3.29
CA GLU A 27 3.20 9.38 3.61
C GLU A 27 4.70 9.59 3.39
N LYS A 28 5.04 10.50 2.48
CA LYS A 28 6.43 10.84 2.12
C LYS A 28 7.24 11.42 3.30
N LYS A 29 6.57 11.89 4.36
CA LYS A 29 7.19 12.56 5.52
C LYS A 29 7.59 11.60 6.66
N LEU A 30 7.13 10.35 6.63
CA LEU A 30 7.50 9.37 7.65
C LEU A 30 8.84 8.74 7.26
N ASP A 31 9.90 9.23 7.90
CA ASP A 31 11.29 8.84 7.71
C ASP A 31 11.49 7.32 7.63
N LYS A 32 12.33 6.89 6.67
CA LYS A 32 12.84 5.53 6.40
C LYS A 32 11.98 4.63 5.51
N ALA A 33 11.40 5.17 4.44
CA ALA A 33 11.05 4.31 3.32
C ALA A 33 12.33 3.88 2.59
N PHE A 34 12.65 2.58 2.58
CA PHE A 34 13.69 2.04 1.73
C PHE A 34 13.17 2.03 0.29
N TYR A 35 13.97 2.55 -0.63
CA TYR A 35 13.64 2.60 -2.05
C TYR A 35 14.63 1.76 -2.85
N THR A 36 14.12 1.08 -3.86
CA THR A 36 14.94 0.54 -4.94
C THR A 36 14.21 0.72 -6.28
N TYR A 37 14.96 0.61 -7.36
CA TYR A 37 14.52 0.92 -8.71
C TYR A 37 14.70 -0.31 -9.60
N SER A 38 13.87 -0.44 -10.63
CA SER A 38 14.17 -1.39 -11.70
C SER A 38 15.39 -0.93 -12.48
N ASP A 39 16.14 -1.88 -13.05
CA ASP A 39 17.34 -1.59 -13.86
C ASP A 39 17.04 -0.67 -15.05
N ASP A 40 15.82 -0.75 -15.60
CA ASP A 40 15.36 0.11 -16.70
C ASP A 40 14.81 1.48 -16.25
N GLY A 41 14.80 1.75 -14.95
CA GLY A 41 14.31 2.99 -14.35
C GLY A 41 12.80 3.24 -14.49
N LYS A 42 12.02 2.28 -15.02
CA LYS A 42 10.58 2.45 -15.22
C LYS A 42 9.77 2.31 -13.93
N TRP A 43 10.34 1.64 -12.94
CA TRP A 43 9.68 1.31 -11.69
C TRP A 43 10.51 1.71 -10.50
N LYS A 44 9.81 2.15 -9.46
CA LYS A 44 10.37 2.40 -8.14
C LYS A 44 9.49 1.68 -7.13
N ILE A 45 10.12 1.00 -6.18
CA ILE A 45 9.40 0.42 -5.06
C ILE A 45 9.83 1.08 -3.77
N ALA A 46 8.91 1.12 -2.83
CA ALA A 46 9.14 1.69 -1.53
C ALA A 46 8.52 0.81 -0.44
N GLU A 47 9.24 0.65 0.65
CA GLU A 47 8.74 -0.01 1.85
C GLU A 47 8.21 1.03 2.84
N TYR A 48 6.98 0.85 3.32
CA TYR A 48 6.36 1.73 4.31
C TYR A 48 5.93 0.97 5.56
N ARG A 49 6.10 1.56 6.73
CA ARG A 49 5.52 1.05 7.99
C ARG A 49 4.02 1.33 8.04
N VAL A 50 3.26 0.39 8.60
CA VAL A 50 1.84 0.61 8.91
C VAL A 50 1.71 1.72 9.94
N GLN A 51 0.86 2.71 9.70
CA GLN A 51 0.69 3.83 10.64
C GLN A 51 -0.22 3.45 11.83
N PRO A 52 0.10 3.89 13.06
CA PRO A 52 -0.68 3.60 14.26
C PRO A 52 -1.92 4.51 14.40
N THR A 53 -2.71 4.66 13.33
CA THR A 53 -3.90 5.51 13.30
C THR A 53 -5.14 4.85 13.91
N THR A 54 -5.12 3.54 14.15
CA THR A 54 -6.24 2.76 14.71
C THR A 54 -5.72 1.80 15.78
N PRO A 55 -6.57 1.27 16.69
CA PRO A 55 -6.12 0.29 17.69
C PRO A 55 -5.50 -0.98 17.08
N ILE A 56 -6.06 -1.47 15.97
CA ILE A 56 -5.52 -2.65 15.27
C ILE A 56 -4.18 -2.30 14.63
N SER A 57 -4.10 -1.16 13.95
CA SER A 57 -2.86 -0.75 13.28
C SER A 57 -1.76 -0.33 14.24
N PHE A 58 -2.10 0.05 15.47
CA PHE A 58 -1.12 0.25 16.54
C PHE A 58 -0.39 -1.05 16.87
N ILE A 59 -1.10 -2.17 16.99
CA ILE A 59 -0.49 -3.50 17.18
C ILE A 59 0.40 -3.86 15.98
N GLN A 60 -0.07 -3.61 14.76
CA GLN A 60 0.71 -3.86 13.54
C GLN A 60 1.99 -2.99 13.49
N TYR A 61 1.90 -1.72 13.88
CA TYR A 61 3.04 -0.82 13.98
C TYR A 61 4.06 -1.32 15.02
N TRP A 62 3.59 -1.77 16.19
CA TRP A 62 4.45 -2.36 17.22
C TRP A 62 5.15 -3.63 16.76
N GLN A 63 4.48 -4.44 15.94
CA GLN A 63 5.06 -5.63 15.29
C GLN A 63 5.93 -5.29 14.07
N GLU A 64 6.22 -4.01 13.84
CA GLU A 64 6.99 -3.49 12.70
C GLU A 64 6.47 -4.00 11.34
N LYS A 65 5.14 -4.16 11.20
CA LYS A 65 4.53 -4.55 9.94
C LYS A 65 4.73 -3.48 8.88
N LYS A 66 5.03 -3.94 7.67
CA LYS A 66 5.32 -3.08 6.52
C LYS A 66 4.51 -3.51 5.31
N TYR A 67 4.31 -2.58 4.40
CA TYR A 67 3.72 -2.82 3.09
C TYR A 67 4.59 -2.17 2.02
N ILE A 68 4.52 -2.73 0.82
CA ILE A 68 5.37 -2.32 -0.29
C ILE A 68 4.50 -1.61 -1.31
N VAL A 69 5.00 -0.49 -1.81
CA VAL A 69 4.31 0.36 -2.77
C VAL A 69 5.12 0.41 -4.06
N LEU A 70 4.44 0.22 -5.19
CA LEU A 70 4.98 0.36 -6.53
C LEU A 70 4.63 1.73 -7.10
N TYR A 71 5.64 2.42 -7.60
CA TYR A 71 5.55 3.69 -8.32
C TYR A 71 6.06 3.52 -9.75
N ASN A 72 5.47 4.28 -10.67
CA ASN A 72 5.98 4.36 -12.04
C ASN A 72 7.14 5.37 -12.15
N LYS A 73 7.72 5.50 -13.34
CA LYS A 73 8.81 6.44 -13.67
C LYS A 73 8.55 7.92 -13.31
N ASN A 74 7.28 8.32 -13.13
CA ASN A 74 6.90 9.69 -12.78
C ASN A 74 6.71 9.86 -11.26
N ASP A 75 7.16 8.90 -10.44
CA ASP A 75 6.88 8.83 -9.00
C ASP A 75 5.37 8.76 -8.65
N GLU A 76 4.53 8.31 -9.59
CA GLU A 76 3.09 8.17 -9.35
C GLU A 76 2.78 6.80 -8.76
N TYR A 77 1.91 6.79 -7.76
CA TYR A 77 1.41 5.57 -7.14
C TYR A 77 0.72 4.66 -8.18
N THR A 78 1.17 3.41 -8.25
CA THR A 78 0.61 2.37 -9.12
C THR A 78 -0.20 1.34 -8.31
N GLY A 79 0.32 0.90 -7.17
CA GLY A 79 -0.35 -0.06 -6.31
C GLY A 79 0.47 -0.42 -5.08
N GLN A 80 -0.11 -1.22 -4.18
CA GLN A 80 0.58 -1.68 -2.97
C GLN A 80 0.19 -3.10 -2.56
N SER A 81 1.11 -3.76 -1.85
CA SER A 81 0.87 -5.05 -1.21
C SER A 81 -0.10 -4.92 -0.03
N THR A 82 -0.54 -6.06 0.50
CA THR A 82 -1.24 -6.06 1.78
C THR A 82 -0.25 -5.82 2.93
N PRO A 83 -0.68 -5.22 4.06
CA PRO A 83 0.18 -4.96 5.23
C PRO A 83 0.31 -6.15 6.19
N PHE A 84 -0.26 -7.31 5.85
CA PHE A 84 -0.43 -8.41 6.80
C PHE A 84 0.79 -9.32 6.89
N CYS A 85 1.50 -9.51 5.79
CA CYS A 85 2.72 -10.28 5.76
C CYS A 85 3.92 -9.44 6.26
N TYR A 86 4.94 -10.12 6.78
CA TYR A 86 6.23 -9.50 7.09
C TYR A 86 7.19 -9.82 5.95
N GLN A 87 7.66 -8.81 5.22
CA GLN A 87 8.67 -8.97 4.19
C GLN A 87 9.49 -7.71 4.15
N SER A 88 10.80 -7.91 4.32
CA SER A 88 11.79 -6.88 4.08
C SER A 88 12.17 -6.89 2.60
N LEU A 89 12.39 -5.71 2.01
CA LEU A 89 12.99 -5.62 0.68
C LEU A 89 14.38 -6.28 0.59
N PHE A 90 15.06 -6.49 1.74
CA PHE A 90 16.38 -7.09 1.80
C PHE A 90 16.38 -8.62 1.77
N ASP A 91 15.24 -9.26 2.04
CA ASP A 91 15.20 -10.71 2.26
C ASP A 91 14.82 -11.49 0.99
N TYR A 92 14.40 -10.81 -0.08
CA TYR A 92 13.83 -11.44 -1.28
C TYR A 92 14.25 -10.73 -2.57
N ASN A 93 14.35 -11.51 -3.65
CA ASN A 93 14.57 -10.95 -4.99
C ASN A 93 13.27 -10.37 -5.54
N VAL A 94 13.32 -9.12 -5.98
CA VAL A 94 12.18 -8.44 -6.61
C VAL A 94 12.22 -8.65 -8.11
N VAL A 95 11.10 -9.06 -8.68
CA VAL A 95 10.88 -9.07 -10.13
C VAL A 95 9.94 -7.92 -10.49
N PHE A 96 10.46 -6.95 -11.24
CA PHE A 96 9.68 -5.79 -11.67
C PHE A 96 8.79 -6.11 -12.88
N PRO A 97 7.69 -5.37 -13.06
CA PRO A 97 6.86 -5.50 -14.26
C PRO A 97 7.65 -5.17 -15.54
N GLY A 98 7.34 -5.86 -16.62
CA GLY A 98 7.97 -5.68 -17.93
C GLY A 98 7.05 -6.15 -19.05
N ASP A 99 7.60 -6.31 -20.26
CA ASP A 99 6.79 -6.62 -21.45
C ASP A 99 6.02 -7.95 -21.32
N ASN A 100 6.61 -8.93 -20.63
CA ASN A 100 6.03 -10.26 -20.40
C ASN A 100 5.46 -10.45 -18.99
N LEU A 101 5.51 -9.42 -18.12
CA LEU A 101 5.08 -9.53 -16.72
C LEU A 101 4.31 -8.29 -16.28
N ASP A 102 3.02 -8.47 -16.03
CA ASP A 102 2.10 -7.37 -15.72
C ASP A 102 2.03 -7.00 -14.23
N LYS A 103 2.86 -7.63 -13.41
CA LYS A 103 2.89 -7.46 -11.95
C LYS A 103 4.31 -7.40 -11.42
N MET A 104 4.48 -6.72 -10.30
CA MET A 104 5.66 -6.87 -9.46
C MET A 104 5.47 -8.09 -8.57
N SER A 105 6.51 -8.90 -8.42
CA SER A 105 6.51 -10.14 -7.65
C SER A 105 7.79 -10.28 -6.82
N PHE A 106 7.75 -11.14 -5.81
CA PHE A 106 8.90 -11.49 -4.98
C PHE A 106 9.22 -12.98 -5.13
N LEU A 107 10.51 -13.32 -4.99
CA LEU A 107 10.98 -14.70 -5.03
C LEU A 107 11.72 -15.07 -3.73
N PRO A 108 11.29 -16.13 -3.02
CA PRO A 108 10.11 -16.97 -3.30
C PRO A 108 8.75 -16.27 -3.07
N ASP A 109 7.71 -16.72 -3.76
CA ASP A 109 6.33 -16.19 -3.66
C ASP A 109 5.62 -16.78 -2.43
N GLU A 110 5.95 -16.27 -1.26
CA GLU A 110 5.46 -16.80 0.03
C GLU A 110 4.22 -16.05 0.57
N CYS A 111 3.83 -14.93 -0.03
CA CYS A 111 2.77 -14.05 0.47
C CYS A 111 2.12 -13.19 -0.63
N ASP A 112 1.00 -12.52 -0.33
CA ASP A 112 0.30 -11.62 -1.27
C ASP A 112 1.00 -10.25 -1.44
N TYR A 113 2.25 -10.30 -1.88
CA TYR A 113 3.08 -9.15 -2.26
C TYR A 113 3.03 -8.84 -3.75
N ASN A 114 2.31 -9.65 -4.52
CA ASN A 114 2.12 -9.40 -5.93
C ASN A 114 1.35 -8.08 -6.15
N ILE A 115 1.99 -7.10 -6.79
CA ILE A 115 1.40 -5.79 -7.10
C ILE A 115 1.15 -5.71 -8.61
N PRO A 116 -0.12 -5.82 -9.08
CA PRO A 116 -0.43 -5.66 -10.50
C PRO A 116 -0.18 -4.23 -10.96
N ALA A 117 0.60 -4.07 -12.04
CA ALA A 117 0.93 -2.77 -12.61
C ALA A 117 -0.12 -2.29 -13.63
N LYS A 118 -0.65 -3.21 -14.46
CA LYS A 118 -1.68 -2.87 -15.47
C LYS A 118 -3.10 -2.82 -14.91
N ASN A 119 -3.45 -3.75 -14.02
CA ASN A 119 -4.79 -3.89 -13.44
C ASN A 119 -4.76 -3.79 -11.91
N PRO A 120 -4.63 -2.57 -11.34
CA PRO A 120 -4.51 -2.39 -9.89
C PRO A 120 -5.69 -2.98 -9.12
N LYS A 121 -5.40 -3.56 -7.95
CA LYS A 121 -6.42 -4.06 -7.02
C LYS A 121 -7.33 -2.91 -6.55
N TRP A 122 -8.58 -3.21 -6.17
CA TRP A 122 -9.60 -2.18 -5.91
C TRP A 122 -9.18 -1.17 -4.81
N TRP A 123 -8.49 -1.62 -3.76
CA TRP A 123 -7.99 -0.75 -2.70
C TRP A 123 -6.90 0.21 -3.20
N SER A 124 -6.05 -0.25 -4.13
CA SER A 124 -5.02 0.59 -4.73
C SER A 124 -5.64 1.71 -5.57
N LYS A 125 -6.77 1.46 -6.23
CA LYS A 125 -7.50 2.52 -6.95
C LYS A 125 -8.01 3.61 -6.00
N ILE A 126 -8.56 3.21 -4.84
CA ILE A 126 -9.06 4.14 -3.82
C ILE A 126 -7.91 4.97 -3.21
N ILE A 127 -6.79 4.33 -2.88
CA ILE A 127 -5.60 5.00 -2.34
C ILE A 127 -5.01 5.96 -3.36
N LYS A 128 -4.90 5.53 -4.64
CA LYS A 128 -4.44 6.40 -5.73
C LYS A 128 -5.29 7.67 -5.84
N TYR A 129 -6.61 7.52 -5.81
CA TYR A 129 -7.52 8.65 -5.82
C TYR A 129 -7.28 9.58 -4.63
N ARG A 130 -7.14 9.05 -3.41
CA ARG A 130 -6.83 9.86 -2.22
C ARG A 130 -5.52 10.64 -2.35
N LEU A 131 -4.48 10.03 -2.93
CA LEU A 131 -3.17 10.65 -3.12
C LEU A 131 -3.14 11.72 -4.22
N SER A 132 -4.15 11.74 -5.09
CA SER A 132 -4.29 12.75 -6.16
C SER A 132 -5.12 13.98 -5.77
N LEU A 133 -5.73 13.96 -4.57
CA LEU A 133 -6.43 15.11 -3.98
C LEU A 133 -5.43 16.04 -3.30
#